data_AF-W0BBE7-F1
#
_entry.id   AF-W0BBE7-F1
#
_cell.length_a   1.000
_cell.length_b   1.000
_cell.length_c   1.000
_cell.angle_alpha   90.00
_cell.angle_beta   90.00
_cell.angle_gamma   90.00
#
_symmetry.space_group_name_H-M   'P 1'
#
loop_
_entity.id
_entity.type
_entity.pdbx_description
1 polymer ?
#
loop_
_entity_poly.entity_id
_entity_poly.type
_entity_poly.pdbx_seq_one_letter_code
_entity_poly.pdbx_strand_id
1 'polypeptide(L)'
;MQTVLITDDPQSWSFLSSLAPIIQASDYLSNDSYHQTQTMRIINLCRSYDYQTIGYYVSLLAQARDHKAIPSALNIQDVLSTSLTKQISLDIDEEIQHSLHDIKGEEFVLSLYFGQNIAKRHANLAKNYMAYSLCHLFVSP
;
A
#
# COMPACT_ATOMS: atom_id res chain seq x y z
N MET A 1 8.78 -5.09 -18.27
CA MET A 1 7.54 -4.98 -17.46
C MET A 1 7.36 -3.51 -17.11
N GLN A 2 6.39 -2.84 -17.74
CA GLN A 2 6.11 -1.43 -17.50
C GLN A 2 5.50 -1.23 -16.10
N THR A 3 5.88 -0.15 -15.41
CA THR A 3 5.27 0.25 -14.15
C THR A 3 4.36 1.45 -14.40
N VAL A 4 3.14 1.41 -13.88
CA VAL A 4 2.17 2.51 -13.97
C VAL A 4 1.64 2.85 -12.58
N LEU A 5 1.38 4.13 -12.36
CA LEU A 5 0.78 4.66 -11.14
C LEU A 5 -0.71 4.82 -11.38
N ILE A 6 -1.54 4.24 -10.52
CA ILE A 6 -2.99 4.37 -10.60
C ILE A 6 -3.50 5.08 -9.38
N THR A 7 -4.29 6.14 -9.55
CA THR A 7 -4.81 6.94 -8.44
C THR A 7 -6.17 7.53 -8.76
N ASP A 8 -6.96 7.80 -7.73
CA ASP A 8 -8.20 8.57 -7.79
C ASP A 8 -7.94 10.09 -7.87
N ASP A 9 -6.71 10.53 -7.60
CA ASP A 9 -6.31 11.94 -7.65
C ASP A 9 -4.96 12.14 -8.38
N PRO A 10 -4.95 12.19 -9.72
CA PRO A 10 -3.73 12.33 -10.51
C PRO A 10 -2.93 13.62 -10.23
N GLN A 11 -3.59 14.70 -9.81
CA GLN A 11 -2.94 15.99 -9.61
C GLN A 11 -1.99 15.97 -8.41
N SER A 12 -2.40 15.34 -7.32
CA SER A 12 -1.56 15.17 -6.11
C SER A 12 -0.27 14.40 -6.38
N TRP A 13 -0.25 13.56 -7.42
CA TRP A 13 0.89 12.73 -7.79
C TRP A 13 1.63 13.23 -9.03
N SER A 14 1.26 14.39 -9.57
CA SER A 14 1.77 14.90 -10.85
C SER A 14 3.29 15.07 -10.88
N PHE A 15 3.93 15.29 -9.73
CA PHE A 15 5.39 15.34 -9.58
C PHE A 15 6.10 14.03 -9.94
N LEU A 16 5.40 12.89 -9.96
CA LEU A 16 5.92 11.58 -10.36
C LEU A 16 5.76 11.29 -11.86
N SER A 17 5.16 12.18 -12.65
CA SER A 17 4.86 11.93 -14.06
C SER A 17 6.09 11.71 -14.93
N SER A 18 7.26 12.19 -14.49
CA SER A 18 8.55 11.96 -15.15
C SER A 18 9.12 10.55 -14.91
N LEU A 19 8.66 9.86 -13.85
CA LEU A 19 9.14 8.54 -13.46
C LEU A 19 8.27 7.42 -14.02
N ALA A 20 6.96 7.60 -14.03
CA ALA A 20 6.01 6.62 -14.52
C ALA A 20 4.71 7.28 -15.00
N PRO A 21 4.00 6.67 -15.96
CA PRO A 21 2.67 7.13 -16.36
C PRO A 21 1.71 7.09 -15.17
N ILE A 22 0.96 8.18 -15.00
CA ILE A 22 -0.09 8.31 -14.00
C ILE A 22 -1.43 8.14 -14.73
N ILE A 23 -2.23 7.19 -14.26
CA ILE A 23 -3.52 6.82 -14.84
C ILE A 23 -4.59 7.05 -13.78
N GLN A 24 -5.69 7.68 -14.18
CA GLN A 24 -6.84 7.83 -13.30
C GLN A 24 -7.50 6.47 -13.08
N ALA A 25 -7.87 6.16 -11.84
CA ALA A 25 -8.40 4.86 -11.47
C ALA A 25 -9.69 4.50 -12.25
N SER A 26 -10.57 5.46 -12.47
CA SER A 26 -11.78 5.28 -13.31
C SER A 26 -11.46 4.84 -14.73
N ASP A 27 -10.39 5.39 -15.31
CA ASP A 27 -9.98 5.10 -16.68
C ASP A 27 -9.39 3.70 -16.79
N TYR A 28 -8.59 3.30 -15.80
CA TYR A 28 -8.07 1.93 -15.73
C TYR A 28 -9.17 0.88 -15.59
N LEU A 29 -10.22 1.19 -14.82
CA LEU A 29 -11.35 0.28 -14.63
C LEU A 29 -12.22 0.15 -15.89
N SER A 30 -12.41 1.25 -16.63
CA SER A 30 -13.41 1.33 -17.70
C SER A 30 -12.84 1.12 -19.11
N ASN A 31 -11.54 1.34 -19.31
CA ASN A 31 -10.95 1.36 -20.65
C ASN A 31 -10.39 -0.01 -21.08
N ASP A 32 -10.92 -0.52 -22.20
CA ASP A 32 -10.49 -1.77 -22.83
C ASP A 32 -9.04 -1.76 -23.31
N SER A 33 -8.43 -0.59 -23.48
CA SER A 33 -7.02 -0.45 -23.90
C SER A 33 -6.05 -1.12 -22.91
N TYR A 34 -6.46 -1.26 -21.63
CA TYR A 34 -5.66 -1.93 -20.59
C TYR A 34 -5.96 -3.43 -20.46
N HIS A 35 -6.78 -4.00 -21.36
CA HIS A 35 -7.06 -5.44 -21.40
C HIS A 35 -6.00 -6.25 -22.17
N GLN A 36 -5.06 -5.62 -22.88
CA GLN A 36 -4.15 -6.34 -23.79
C GLN A 36 -2.86 -6.85 -23.10
N THR A 37 -2.69 -8.17 -23.19
CA THR A 37 -1.53 -9.12 -23.25
C THR A 37 -0.18 -8.82 -22.58
N GLN A 38 0.12 -7.60 -22.14
CA GLN A 38 1.43 -7.27 -21.57
C GLN A 38 1.32 -7.13 -20.05
N THR A 39 1.94 -8.06 -19.33
CA THR A 39 2.05 -7.99 -17.86
C THR A 39 2.63 -6.63 -17.44
N MET A 40 1.86 -5.88 -16.65
CA MET A 40 2.26 -4.59 -16.07
C MET A 40 2.41 -4.70 -14.56
N ARG A 41 3.22 -3.81 -13.98
CA ARG A 41 3.24 -3.55 -12.54
C ARG A 41 2.36 -2.35 -12.26
N ILE A 42 1.35 -2.55 -11.42
CA ILE A 42 0.44 -1.50 -10.99
C ILE A 42 0.88 -1.06 -9.59
N ILE A 43 1.25 0.20 -9.44
CA ILE A 43 1.35 0.83 -8.12
C ILE A 43 0.02 1.54 -7.91
N ASN A 44 -0.83 0.94 -7.09
CA ASN A 44 -2.07 1.55 -6.70
C ASN A 44 -1.75 2.61 -5.64
N LEU A 45 -2.22 3.83 -5.86
CA LEU A 45 -2.05 5.01 -5.02
C LEU A 45 -3.43 5.66 -4.77
N CYS A 46 -4.51 4.87 -4.84
CA CYS A 46 -5.83 5.33 -4.42
C CYS A 46 -5.83 5.61 -2.92
N ARG A 47 -6.70 6.53 -2.47
CA ARG A 47 -6.75 6.97 -1.08
C ARG A 47 -7.30 5.91 -0.12
N SER A 48 -8.24 5.08 -0.59
CA SER A 48 -8.83 3.98 0.17
C SER A 48 -8.81 2.67 -0.62
N TYR A 49 -8.72 1.57 0.11
CA TYR A 49 -8.74 0.20 -0.39
C TYR A 49 -9.81 -0.64 0.33
N ASP A 50 -10.76 -0.01 1.01
CA ASP A 50 -11.83 -0.72 1.72
C ASP A 50 -12.68 -1.53 0.74
N TYR A 51 -13.42 -2.49 1.27
CA TYR A 51 -14.29 -3.32 0.45
C TYR A 51 -15.24 -2.45 -0.40
N GLN A 52 -15.34 -2.77 -1.69
CA GLN A 52 -16.12 -2.03 -2.71
C GLN A 52 -15.65 -0.60 -3.03
N THR A 53 -14.48 -0.19 -2.58
CA THR A 53 -13.89 1.09 -3.01
C THR A 53 -13.21 0.96 -4.38
N ILE A 54 -12.94 2.10 -5.02
CA ILE A 54 -12.25 2.16 -6.32
C ILE A 54 -10.86 1.51 -6.22
N GLY A 55 -10.09 1.79 -5.15
CA GLY A 55 -8.76 1.20 -4.95
C GLY A 55 -8.81 -0.32 -4.85
N TYR A 56 -9.81 -0.88 -4.16
CA TYR A 56 -10.03 -2.32 -4.08
C TYR A 56 -10.30 -2.94 -5.47
N TYR A 57 -11.20 -2.33 -6.25
CA TYR A 57 -11.52 -2.80 -7.59
C TYR A 57 -10.34 -2.72 -8.55
N VAL A 58 -9.48 -1.69 -8.44
CA VAL A 58 -8.25 -1.59 -9.24
C VAL A 58 -7.35 -2.79 -9.00
N SER A 59 -7.12 -3.16 -7.74
CA SER A 59 -6.27 -4.31 -7.39
C SER A 59 -6.89 -5.65 -7.77
N LEU A 60 -8.22 -5.81 -7.67
CA LEU A 60 -8.93 -7.00 -8.16
C LEU A 60 -8.82 -7.16 -9.68
N LEU A 61 -9.10 -6.08 -10.40
CA LEU A 61 -9.10 -6.10 -11.86
C LEU A 61 -7.69 -6.29 -12.41
N ALA A 62 -6.68 -5.71 -11.74
CA ALA A 62 -5.28 -5.99 -12.03
C ALA A 62 -4.96 -7.48 -11.89
N GLN A 63 -5.40 -8.15 -10.82
CA GLN A 63 -5.18 -9.59 -10.65
C GLN A 63 -5.89 -10.41 -11.75
N ALA A 64 -7.11 -10.04 -12.15
CA ALA A 64 -7.83 -10.71 -13.24
C ALA A 64 -7.17 -10.52 -14.62
N ARG A 65 -6.45 -9.41 -14.81
CA ARG A 65 -5.70 -9.09 -16.04
C ARG A 65 -4.23 -9.58 -16.00
N ASP A 66 -3.85 -10.38 -15.00
CA ASP A 66 -2.46 -10.82 -14.76
C ASP A 66 -1.46 -9.64 -14.59
N HIS A 67 -1.95 -8.50 -14.10
CA HIS A 67 -1.12 -7.37 -13.70
C HIS A 67 -0.67 -7.52 -12.24
N LYS A 68 0.59 -7.17 -11.96
CA LYS A 68 1.18 -7.24 -10.63
C LYS A 68 0.87 -5.97 -9.85
N ALA A 69 -0.28 -5.95 -9.17
CA ALA A 69 -0.68 -4.84 -8.31
C ALA A 69 0.02 -4.85 -6.95
N ILE A 70 0.37 -3.64 -6.50
CA ILE A 70 0.89 -3.36 -5.17
C ILE A 70 0.03 -2.23 -4.59
N PRO A 71 -0.72 -2.46 -3.50
CA PRO A 71 -1.00 -3.77 -2.89
C PRO A 71 -1.86 -4.69 -3.79
N SER A 72 -1.68 -6.02 -3.65
CA SER A 72 -2.53 -7.02 -4.33
C SER A 72 -3.91 -7.11 -3.67
N ALA A 73 -4.91 -7.66 -4.37
CA ALA A 73 -6.25 -7.83 -3.78
C ALA A 73 -6.25 -8.77 -2.58
N LEU A 74 -5.43 -9.83 -2.61
CA LEU A 74 -5.22 -10.71 -1.46
C LEU A 74 -4.63 -9.95 -0.27
N ASN A 75 -3.61 -9.13 -0.51
CA ASN A 75 -3.01 -8.32 0.55
C ASN A 75 -4.03 -7.38 1.19
N ILE A 76 -4.96 -6.82 0.41
CA ILE A 76 -6.02 -5.94 0.92
C ILE A 76 -7.02 -6.74 1.77
N GLN A 77 -7.45 -7.92 1.31
CA GLN A 77 -8.37 -8.78 2.06
C GLN A 77 -7.76 -9.28 3.38
N ASP A 78 -6.48 -9.66 3.37
CA ASP A 78 -5.75 -10.08 4.56
C ASP A 78 -5.71 -8.96 5.60
N VAL A 79 -5.42 -7.74 5.15
CA VAL A 79 -5.34 -6.52 5.98
C VAL A 79 -6.71 -6.13 6.57
N LEU A 80 -7.80 -6.35 5.83
CA LEU A 80 -9.18 -6.12 6.28
C LEU A 80 -9.71 -7.20 7.25
N SER A 81 -8.99 -8.31 7.43
CA SER A 81 -9.45 -9.40 8.29
C SER A 81 -9.22 -9.10 9.78
N THR A 82 -10.31 -9.04 10.56
CA THR A 82 -10.31 -8.57 11.96
C THR A 82 -9.43 -9.41 12.89
N SER A 83 -9.27 -10.70 12.60
CA SER A 83 -8.40 -11.61 13.35
C SER A 83 -6.93 -11.30 13.12
N LEU A 84 -6.54 -10.98 11.88
CA LEU A 84 -5.17 -10.64 11.51
C LEU A 84 -4.80 -9.25 12.01
N THR A 85 -5.73 -8.28 11.96
CA THR A 85 -5.52 -6.93 12.51
C THR A 85 -5.15 -6.95 14.00
N LYS A 86 -5.85 -7.76 14.81
CA LYS A 86 -5.56 -7.90 16.25
C LYS A 86 -4.22 -8.56 16.53
N GLN A 87 -3.81 -9.50 15.69
CA GLN A 87 -2.51 -10.15 15.83
C GLN A 87 -1.39 -9.18 15.44
N ILE A 88 -1.54 -8.48 14.31
CA ILE A 88 -0.59 -7.46 13.86
C ILE A 88 -0.46 -6.31 14.88
N SER A 89 -1.54 -5.93 15.58
CA SER A 89 -1.47 -4.90 16.62
C SER A 89 -0.65 -5.34 17.84
N LEU A 90 -0.72 -6.62 18.22
CA LEU A 90 0.09 -7.13 19.34
C LEU A 90 1.56 -7.24 18.93
N ASP A 91 1.81 -7.78 17.75
CA ASP A 91 3.17 -7.95 17.22
C ASP A 91 3.88 -6.59 17.00
N ILE A 92 3.16 -5.55 16.58
CA ILE A 92 3.75 -4.22 16.38
C ILE A 92 4.07 -3.52 17.70
N ASP A 93 3.26 -3.68 18.75
CA ASP A 93 3.53 -3.08 20.05
C ASP A 93 4.82 -3.66 20.65
N GLU A 94 5.00 -4.98 20.57
CA GLU A 94 6.25 -5.63 21.00
C GLU A 94 7.46 -5.14 20.20
N GLU A 95 7.33 -5.03 18.87
CA GLU A 95 8.42 -4.56 18.00
C GLU A 95 8.76 -3.09 18.24
N ILE A 96 7.76 -2.24 18.54
CA ILE A 96 7.95 -0.83 18.92
C ILE A 96 8.76 -0.77 20.23
N GLN A 97 8.34 -1.50 21.26
CA GLN A 97 9.03 -1.50 22.56
C GLN A 97 10.47 -2.00 22.42
N HIS A 98 10.69 -3.07 21.64
CA HIS A 98 12.02 -3.60 21.39
C HIS A 98 12.90 -2.63 20.58
N SER A 99 12.38 -2.08 19.48
CA SER A 99 13.16 -1.24 18.56
C SER A 99 13.45 0.16 19.10
N LEU A 100 12.62 0.65 20.03
CA LEU A 100 12.75 2.00 20.60
C LEU A 100 13.29 1.98 22.03
N HIS A 101 13.58 0.82 22.63
CA HIS A 101 14.02 0.71 24.03
C HIS A 101 15.23 1.60 24.36
N ASP A 102 16.18 1.74 23.43
CA ASP A 102 17.42 2.50 23.63
C ASP A 102 17.26 4.02 23.43
N ILE A 103 16.08 4.45 22.98
CA ILE A 103 15.78 5.86 22.69
C ILE A 103 15.34 6.54 23.98
N LYS A 104 16.12 7.53 24.41
CA LYS A 104 15.90 8.29 25.66
C LYS A 104 15.08 9.56 25.47
N GLY A 105 14.71 9.89 24.24
CA GLY A 105 13.87 11.05 23.91
C GLY A 105 12.39 10.72 24.05
N GLU A 106 11.58 11.70 24.43
CA GLU A 106 10.12 11.55 24.50
C GLU A 106 9.45 11.50 23.11
N GLU A 107 10.16 11.94 22.07
CA GLU A 107 9.70 11.91 20.68
C GLU A 107 10.71 11.18 19.77
N PHE A 108 10.18 10.40 18.84
CA PHE A 108 10.95 9.71 17.81
C PHE A 108 10.27 9.80 16.45
N VAL A 109 11.00 10.22 15.42
CA VAL A 109 10.50 10.32 14.04
C VAL A 109 10.96 9.11 13.23
N LEU A 110 10.03 8.23 12.87
CA LEU A 110 10.29 7.09 11.99
C LEU A 110 9.95 7.45 10.54
N SER A 111 10.96 7.64 9.70
CA SER A 111 10.75 7.77 8.25
C SER A 111 10.43 6.42 7.61
N LEU A 112 9.37 6.35 6.80
CA LEU A 112 8.84 5.10 6.25
C LEU A 112 8.67 5.20 4.73
N TYR A 113 9.31 4.29 4.01
CA TYR A 113 9.31 4.25 2.54
C TYR A 113 8.90 2.86 2.08
N PHE A 114 7.62 2.65 1.77
CA PHE A 114 7.07 1.33 1.39
C PHE A 114 7.52 0.20 2.35
N GLY A 115 7.43 0.46 3.66
CA GLY A 115 7.79 -0.54 4.68
C GLY A 115 9.29 -0.68 4.91
N GLN A 116 10.08 0.25 4.39
CA GLN A 116 11.51 0.31 4.61
C GLN A 116 11.91 1.57 5.35
N ASN A 117 12.98 1.48 6.13
CA ASN A 117 13.67 2.59 6.74
C ASN A 117 15.14 2.58 6.29
N ILE A 118 15.70 3.77 6.07
CA ILE A 118 17.10 3.92 5.63
C ILE A 118 18.07 3.41 6.71
N ALA A 119 17.74 3.61 7.98
CA ALA A 119 18.47 3.03 9.10
C ALA A 119 18.07 1.56 9.26
N LYS A 120 18.99 0.65 8.91
CA LYS A 120 18.79 -0.82 9.01
C LYS A 120 18.28 -1.28 10.38
N ARG A 121 18.62 -0.56 11.45
CA ARG A 121 18.18 -0.85 12.82
C ARG A 121 16.65 -0.80 13.00
N HIS A 122 15.94 -0.05 12.16
CA HIS A 122 14.47 0.09 12.20
C HIS A 122 13.79 -0.58 11.00
N ALA A 123 14.48 -1.46 10.27
CA ALA A 123 13.93 -2.08 9.07
C ALA A 123 12.74 -3.00 9.40
N ASN A 124 12.83 -3.80 10.47
CA ASN A 124 11.74 -4.67 10.92
C ASN A 124 10.55 -3.84 11.41
N LEU A 125 10.80 -2.86 12.27
CA LEU A 125 9.78 -1.92 12.73
C LEU A 125 9.06 -1.25 11.55
N ALA A 126 9.79 -0.74 10.56
CA ALA A 126 9.18 -0.11 9.38
C ALA A 126 8.32 -1.10 8.57
N LYS A 127 8.82 -2.32 8.36
CA LYS A 127 8.07 -3.35 7.63
C LYS A 127 6.76 -3.71 8.32
N ASN A 128 6.84 -3.96 9.63
CA ASN A 128 5.67 -4.36 10.43
C ASN A 128 4.70 -3.18 10.59
N TYR A 129 5.21 -1.96 10.76
CA TYR A 129 4.39 -0.76 10.90
C TYR A 129 3.67 -0.41 9.59
N MET A 130 4.27 -0.66 8.42
CA MET A 130 3.55 -0.49 7.15
C MET A 130 2.35 -1.44 7.05
N ALA A 131 2.51 -2.70 7.45
CA ALA A 131 1.41 -3.66 7.48
C ALA A 131 0.31 -3.22 8.45
N TYR A 132 0.69 -2.75 9.65
CA TYR A 132 -0.25 -2.21 10.65
C TYR A 132 -0.95 -0.92 10.18
N SER A 133 -0.22 0.02 9.59
CA SER A 133 -0.77 1.29 9.09
C SER A 133 -1.77 1.06 7.95
N LEU A 134 -1.49 0.10 7.06
CA LEU A 134 -2.46 -0.34 6.05
C LEU A 134 -3.72 -0.91 6.72
N CYS A 135 -3.61 -1.75 7.77
CA CYS A 135 -4.79 -2.20 8.52
C CYS A 135 -5.60 -1.03 9.09
N HIS A 136 -4.94 -0.03 9.69
CA HIS A 136 -5.66 1.05 10.37
C HIS A 136 -6.27 2.08 9.42
N LEU A 137 -5.64 2.32 8.26
CA LEU A 137 -6.20 3.12 7.17
C LEU A 137 -7.41 2.45 6.52
N PHE A 138 -7.53 1.11 6.59
CA PHE A 138 -8.63 0.37 5.95
C PHE A 138 -9.73 -0.16 6.88
N VAL A 139 -9.57 -0.01 8.20
CA VAL A 139 -10.54 -0.51 9.20
C VAL A 139 -11.14 0.62 10.05
N SER A 140 -10.81 1.88 9.77
CA SER A 140 -11.46 3.02 10.42
C SER A 140 -12.81 3.32 9.75
N PRO A 141 -13.90 3.52 10.52
CA PRO A 141 -15.25 3.75 9.99
C PRO A 141 -15.41 5.09 9.26
#